data_AF-A0A2A5CQU8-F1
#
_entry.id   AF-A0A2A5CQU8-F1
#
_cell.length_a   1.000
_cell.length_b   1.000
_cell.length_c   1.000
_cell.angle_alpha   90.00
_cell.angle_beta   90.00
_cell.angle_gamma   90.00
#
_symmetry.space_group_name_H-M   'P 1'
#
loop_
_entity.id
_entity.type
_entity.pdbx_description
1 polymer ?
#
loop_
_entity_poly.entity_id
_entity_poly.type
_entity_poly.pdbx_seq_one_letter_code
_entity_poly.pdbx_strand_id
1 'polypeptide(L)' 'MVINTPMGAQARYDEESIGRACIQKGIQAITTLSGAEAAVRAIRLAGKKIEVKSIQEYHS' A
#
# COMPACT_ATOMS: atom_id res chain seq x y z
N MET A 1 -7.91 5.22 -0.87
CA MET A 1 -7.07 4.17 -0.26
C MET A 1 -7.77 3.67 0.98
N VAL A 2 -7.74 2.36 1.25
CA VAL A 2 -8.29 1.73 2.47
C VAL A 2 -7.16 1.03 3.21
N ILE A 3 -7.10 1.19 4.53
CA ILE A 3 -6.22 0.42 5.42
C ILE A 3 -7.12 -0.57 6.17
N ASN A 4 -6.93 -1.86 5.91
CA ASN A 4 -7.72 -2.94 6.48
C ASN A 4 -6.77 -3.96 7.10
N THR A 5 -6.39 -3.76 8.36
CA THR A 5 -5.43 -4.61 9.08
C THR A 5 -6.18 -5.58 9.99
N PRO A 6 -6.57 -6.78 9.52
CA PRO A 6 -7.37 -7.68 10.31
C PRO A 6 -6.51 -8.39 11.35
N MET A 7 -7.10 -8.69 12.50
CA MET A 7 -6.48 -9.45 13.57
C MET A 7 -7.41 -10.60 13.95
N GLY A 8 -6.91 -11.83 13.89
CA GLY A 8 -7.68 -13.04 14.22
C GLY A 8 -8.52 -13.63 13.07
N ALA A 9 -9.04 -14.85 13.28
CA ALA A 9 -9.73 -15.62 12.24
C ALA A 9 -11.08 -15.02 11.82
N GLN A 10 -11.81 -14.42 12.75
CA GLN A 10 -13.12 -13.79 12.48
C GLN A 10 -12.99 -12.56 11.56
N ALA A 11 -11.94 -11.76 11.74
CA ALA A 11 -11.68 -10.58 10.91
C ALA A 11 -11.30 -10.92 9.45
N ARG A 12 -10.90 -12.16 9.16
CA ARG A 12 -10.52 -12.60 7.80
C ARG A 12 -11.72 -12.77 6.86
N TYR A 13 -12.88 -13.15 7.39
CA TYR A 13 -14.11 -13.24 6.59
C TYR A 13 -14.58 -11.86 6.13
N ASP A 14 -14.54 -10.87 7.02
CA ASP A 14 -14.87 -9.48 6.68
C ASP A 14 -13.81 -8.84 5.76
N GLU A 15 -12.53 -9.18 5.95
CA GLU A 15 -11.44 -8.73 5.08
C GLU A 15 -11.64 -9.17 3.62
N GLU A 16 -12.10 -10.39 3.35
CA GLU A 16 -12.32 -10.86 1.98
C GLU A 16 -13.32 -9.96 1.25
N SER A 17 -14.42 -9.61 1.92
CA SER A 17 -15.47 -8.75 1.36
C SER A 17 -14.97 -7.33 1.11
N ILE A 18 -14.21 -6.76 2.06
CA ILE A 18 -13.59 -5.43 1.92
C ILE A 18 -12.59 -5.42 0.77
N GLY A 19 -11.71 -6.43 0.71
CA GLY A 19 -10.71 -6.59 -0.34
C GLY A 19 -11.35 -6.71 -1.73
N ARG A 20 -12.38 -7.55 -1.87
CA ARG A 20 -13.14 -7.71 -3.12
C ARG A 20 -13.79 -6.40 -3.56
N ALA A 21 -14.40 -5.66 -2.65
CA ALA A 21 -14.98 -4.36 -2.96
C ALA A 21 -13.92 -3.34 -3.40
N CYS A 22 -12.73 -3.35 -2.77
CA CYS A 22 -11.63 -2.48 -3.16
C CYS A 22 -11.12 -2.79 -4.58
N ILE A 23 -10.94 -4.07 -4.92
CA ILE A 23 -10.53 -4.51 -6.27
C ILE A 23 -11.56 -4.07 -7.31
N GLN A 24 -12.84 -4.36 -7.08
CA GLN A 24 -13.93 -4.01 -8.01
C GLN A 24 -14.03 -2.50 -8.26
N LYS A 25 -13.67 -1.67 -7.27
CA LYS A 25 -13.72 -0.21 -7.36
C LYS A 25 -12.39 0.44 -7.73
N GLY A 26 -11.33 -0.34 -7.99
CA GLY A 26 -9.99 0.19 -8.27
C GLY A 26 -9.38 0.97 -7.09
N ILE A 27 -9.77 0.64 -5.86
CA ILE A 27 -9.28 1.30 -4.65
C ILE A 27 -8.08 0.52 -4.10
N GLN A 28 -6.95 1.20 -3.89
CA GLN A 28 -5.79 0.60 -3.23
C GLN A 28 -6.12 0.21 -1.79
N ALA A 29 -6.04 -1.08 -1.49
CA ALA A 29 -6.18 -1.65 -0.15
C ALA A 29 -4.80 -2.03 0.41
N ILE A 30 -4.56 -1.71 1.68
CA ILE A 30 -3.35 -2.06 2.43
C ILE A 30 -3.76 -2.91 3.63
N THR A 31 -3.18 -4.10 3.76
CA THR A 31 -3.57 -5.08 4.78
C THR A 31 -2.64 -5.15 5.99
N THR A 32 -1.55 -4.39 5.97
CA THR A 32 -0.55 -4.37 7.06
C THR A 32 -0.30 -2.96 7.55
N LEU A 33 -0.08 -2.82 8.86
CA LEU A 33 0.32 -1.54 9.46
C LEU A 33 1.65 -1.04 8.86
N SER A 34 2.61 -1.94 8.62
CA SER A 34 3.89 -1.61 8.00
C SER A 34 3.76 -1.07 6.58
N GLY A 35 2.85 -1.65 5.77
CA GLY A 35 2.52 -1.14 4.45
C GLY A 35 1.84 0.22 4.51
N ALA A 36 0.96 0.44 5.49
CA ALA A 36 0.27 1.71 5.67
C ALA A 36 1.27 2.82 6.05
N GLU A 37 2.20 2.52 6.96
CA GLU A 37 3.25 3.43 7.35
C GLU A 37 4.17 3.79 6.16
N ALA A 38 4.56 2.80 5.35
CA ALA A 38 5.35 3.02 4.14
C ALA A 38 4.62 3.94 3.14
N ALA A 39 3.31 3.73 2.93
CA ALA A 39 2.49 4.57 2.06
C ALA A 39 2.44 6.03 2.56
N VAL A 40 2.25 6.25 3.86
CA VAL A 40 2.27 7.59 4.46
C VAL A 40 3.62 8.26 4.27
N ARG A 41 4.73 7.53 4.46
CA ARG A 41 6.08 8.06 4.21
C ARG A 41 6.28 8.47 2.75
N ALA A 42 5.79 7.65 1.80
CA ALA A 42 5.86 7.97 0.38
C ALA A 42 5.03 9.20 0.01
N ILE A 43 3.80 9.33 0.54
CA ILE A 43 2.92 10.49 0.30
C ILE A 43 3.57 11.79 0.76
N ARG A 44 4.29 11.79 1.90
CA ARG A 44 5.05 12.96 2.38
C ARG A 44 6.14 13.42 1.41
N LEU A 45 6.57 12.56 0.48
CA LEU A 45 7.58 12.85 -0.54
C LEU A 45 6.96 13.23 -1.90
N ALA A 46 5.64 13.21 -2.06
CA ALA A 46 4.96 13.36 -3.36
C ALA A 46 5.24 14.69 -4.09
N GLY A 47 5.67 15.74 -3.37
CA GLY A 47 6.06 17.03 -3.96
C GLY A 47 7.55 17.18 -4.22
N LYS A 48 8.38 16.17 -3.92
CA LYS A 48 9.82 16.21 -4.16
C LYS A 48 10.13 15.75 -5.58
N LYS A 49 11.16 16.35 -6.20
CA LYS A 49 11.67 15.89 -7.49
C LYS A 49 12.16 14.45 -7.35
N ILE A 50 11.66 13.57 -8.21
CA ILE A 50 12.16 12.20 -8.31
C ILE A 50 13.42 12.25 -9.18
N GLU A 51 14.55 11.82 -8.60
CA GLU A 51 15.77 11.60 -9.35
C GLU A 51 15.69 10.24 -10.04
N VAL A 52 15.84 10.23 -11.36
CA VAL A 52 15.86 9.01 -12.16
C VAL A 52 17.31 8.62 -12.37
N LYS A 53 17.63 7.35 -12.11
CA LYS A 53 18.93 6.75 -12.36
C LYS A 53 18.73 5.45 -13.15
N SER A 54 19.58 5.23 -14.14
CA SER A 54 19.66 3.96 -14.85
C SER A 54 20.17 2.85 -13.92
N ILE A 55 19.89 1.59 -14.27
CA ILE A 55 20.38 0.44 -13.49
C ILE A 55 21.92 0.45 -13.46
N GLN A 56 22.56 0.81 -14.57
CA GLN A 56 24.01 0.87 -14.71
C GLN A 56 24.64 1.83 -13.68
N GLU A 57 24.01 2.97 -13.39
CA GLU A 57 24.48 3.94 -12.38
C GLU A 57 24.40 3.42 -10.93
N TYR A 58 23.61 2.37 -10.67
CA TYR A 58 23.58 1.71 -9.35
C TYR A 58 24.64 0.60 -9.20
N HIS A 59 25.18 0.10 -10.32
CA HIS A 59 26.08 -1.06 -10.37
C HIS A 59 27.54 -0.70 -10.74
N SER A 60 27.85 0.58 -10.92
CA SER A 60 29.21 1.12 -11.08
C SER A 60 29.90 1.30 -9.73
#